data_AF-A0A812NJT1-F1
#
_entry.id   AF-A0A812NJT1-F1
#
_cell.length_a   1.000
_cell.length_b   1.000
_cell.length_c   1.000
_cell.angle_alpha   90.00
_cell.angle_beta   90.00
_cell.angle_gamma   90.00
#
_symmetry.space_group_name_H-M   'P 1'
#
loop_
_entity.id
_entity.type
_entity.pdbx_description
1 polymer ?
#
loop_
_entity_poly.entity_id
_entity_poly.type
_entity_poly.pdbx_seq_one_letter_code
_entity_poly.pdbx_strand_id
1 'polypeptide(L)'
;MGYSSAGFAAQNAACSSQYGALAYARMAAEEFLGAIRSNRIWPTRRAKSLAAATLGLTCCEIEQQELVRWRREVVVVLQSAKLPMCEQNRLASHPDAAIAAAIGAARATTIRSRVHEWKRAERHFHAITAHTGPTRVGVLLDYFHECRLEPCARSVPSAILKSSSFMEKAGGVPEQDRFSVMPVVRNTVNQFTMELEMGAPPTRKAPLLPVATVCSLELA
;
A
#
# COMPACT_ATOMS: atom_id res chain seq x y z
N MET A 1 -8.08 62.65 43.08
CA MET A 1 -8.59 61.94 41.88
C MET A 1 -7.42 61.13 41.35
N GLY A 2 -7.34 59.81 41.34
CA GLY A 2 -8.28 58.72 41.56
C GLY A 2 -7.63 57.55 40.81
N TYR A 3 -6.93 56.67 41.52
CA TYR A 3 -6.26 55.51 40.94
C TYR A 3 -7.31 54.56 40.34
N SER A 4 -7.24 54.29 39.03
CA SER A 4 -7.92 53.16 38.41
C SER A 4 -6.88 52.07 38.10
N SER A 5 -6.47 51.34 39.14
CA SER A 5 -5.54 50.21 39.05
C SER A 5 -6.23 48.89 38.67
N ALA A 6 -7.57 48.89 38.51
CA ALA A 6 -8.33 47.69 38.14
C ALA A 6 -8.26 47.34 36.65
N GLY A 7 -7.95 48.31 35.77
CA GLY A 7 -7.86 48.07 34.32
C GLY A 7 -6.63 47.25 33.90
N PHE A 8 -5.51 47.40 34.61
CA PHE A 8 -4.23 46.81 34.19
C PHE A 8 -4.13 45.31 34.51
N ALA A 9 -4.81 44.83 35.55
CA ALA A 9 -4.81 43.41 35.92
C ALA A 9 -5.67 42.55 34.97
N ALA A 10 -6.82 43.05 34.51
CA ALA A 10 -7.67 42.36 33.55
C ALA A 10 -7.04 42.28 32.15
N GLN A 11 -6.32 43.33 31.75
CA GLN A 11 -5.63 43.39 30.46
C GLN A 11 -4.41 42.44 30.40
N ASN A 12 -3.69 42.27 31.52
CA ASN A 12 -2.56 41.33 31.59
C ASN A 12 -2.96 39.85 31.64
N ALA A 13 -4.14 39.52 32.18
CA ALA A 13 -4.67 38.16 32.17
C ALA A 13 -5.14 37.72 30.76
N ALA A 14 -5.79 38.63 30.01
CA ALA A 14 -6.20 38.38 28.63
C ALA A 14 -5.00 38.25 27.67
N CYS A 15 -3.95 39.05 27.88
CA CYS A 15 -2.73 39.03 27.10
C CYS A 15 -1.93 37.72 27.30
N SER A 16 -1.83 37.24 28.55
CA SER A 16 -1.13 35.98 28.87
C SER A 16 -1.84 34.74 28.30
N SER A 17 -3.17 34.75 28.25
CA SER A 17 -3.98 33.69 27.62
C SER A 17 -3.84 33.67 26.09
N GLN A 18 -3.83 34.85 25.45
CA GLN A 18 -3.61 34.98 24.00
C GLN A 18 -2.18 34.57 23.58
N TYR A 19 -1.15 34.88 24.38
CA TYR A 19 0.21 34.43 24.09
C TYR A 19 0.37 32.90 24.23
N GLY A 20 -0.33 32.27 25.18
CA GLY A 20 -0.38 30.81 25.30
C GLY A 20 -1.06 30.13 24.10
N ALA A 21 -2.18 30.68 23.65
CA ALA A 21 -2.92 30.17 22.49
C ALA A 21 -2.15 30.37 21.17
N LEU A 22 -1.48 31.51 20.98
CA LEU A 22 -0.65 31.80 19.80
C LEU A 22 0.64 30.97 19.79
N ALA A 23 1.26 30.71 20.94
CA ALA A 23 2.40 29.82 21.06
C ALA A 23 2.02 28.36 20.74
N TYR A 24 0.87 27.90 21.25
CA TYR A 24 0.34 26.57 20.95
C TYR A 24 -0.03 26.43 19.46
N ALA A 25 -0.68 27.44 18.87
CA ALA A 25 -1.02 27.45 17.45
C ALA A 25 0.23 27.48 16.55
N ARG A 26 1.29 28.20 16.95
CA ARG A 26 2.56 28.24 16.22
C ARG A 26 3.33 26.93 16.32
N MET A 27 3.37 26.30 17.50
CA MET A 27 3.96 24.96 17.66
C MET A 27 3.18 23.91 16.86
N ALA A 28 1.85 23.95 16.90
CA ALA A 28 1.00 23.06 16.09
C ALA A 28 1.19 23.29 14.58
N ALA A 29 1.37 24.54 14.15
CA ALA A 29 1.64 24.89 12.75
C ALA A 29 3.05 24.47 12.30
N GLU A 30 4.06 24.60 13.16
CA GLU A 30 5.43 24.13 12.90
C GLU A 30 5.51 22.59 12.86
N GLU A 31 4.73 21.90 13.71
CA GLU A 31 4.56 20.45 13.67
C GLU A 31 3.79 20.00 12.40
N PHE A 32 2.79 20.76 11.96
CA PHE A 32 2.08 20.56 10.68
C PHE A 32 2.99 20.77 9.47
N LEU A 33 3.76 21.86 9.44
CA LEU A 33 4.70 22.17 8.36
C LEU A 33 5.89 21.21 8.34
N GLY A 34 6.30 20.71 9.52
CA GLY A 34 7.25 19.62 9.67
C GLY A 34 6.73 18.30 9.11
N ALA A 35 5.44 17.99 9.31
CA ALA A 35 4.79 16.79 8.77
C ALA A 35 4.60 16.83 7.23
N ILE A 36 4.51 18.03 6.63
CA ILE A 36 4.46 18.21 5.17
C ILE A 36 5.85 18.01 4.54
N ARG A 37 6.94 18.16 5.31
CA ARG A 37 8.31 17.96 4.81
C ARG A 37 8.71 16.48 4.87
N SER A 38 9.04 15.97 3.68
CA SER A 38 9.79 14.74 3.39
C SER A 38 8.99 13.43 3.34
N ASN A 39 8.31 13.26 2.21
CA ASN A 39 8.54 12.00 1.49
C ASN A 39 8.84 12.37 0.04
N ARG A 40 10.13 12.35 -0.35
CA ARG A 40 10.54 12.50 -1.75
C ARG A 40 10.16 11.23 -2.50
N ILE A 41 8.87 11.00 -2.67
CA ILE A 41 8.35 9.87 -3.42
C ILE A 41 8.51 10.24 -4.89
N TRP A 42 9.41 9.54 -5.57
CA TRP A 42 9.54 9.69 -7.01
C TRP A 42 8.19 9.40 -7.68
N PRO A 43 7.66 10.34 -8.49
CA PRO A 43 6.32 10.19 -9.04
C PRO A 43 6.27 8.95 -9.93
N THR A 44 5.28 8.11 -9.67
CA THR A 44 5.01 6.93 -10.51
C THR A 44 4.64 7.36 -11.93
N ARG A 45 4.79 6.47 -12.92
CA ARG A 45 4.38 6.76 -14.31
C ARG A 45 2.96 7.31 -14.38
N ARG A 46 2.00 6.66 -13.70
CA ARG A 46 0.61 7.14 -13.56
C ARG A 46 0.53 8.56 -13.01
N ALA A 47 1.28 8.86 -11.94
CA ALA A 47 1.31 10.22 -11.37
C ALA A 47 1.88 11.25 -12.35
N LYS A 48 2.92 10.88 -13.11
CA LYS A 48 3.47 11.73 -14.18
C LYS A 48 2.46 11.95 -15.31
N SER A 49 1.78 10.89 -15.75
CA SER A 49 0.75 10.97 -16.78
C SER A 49 -0.43 11.83 -16.35
N LEU A 50 -0.89 11.70 -15.10
CA LEU A 50 -1.95 12.56 -14.53
C LEU A 50 -1.50 14.03 -14.44
N ALA A 51 -0.26 14.29 -14.01
CA ALA A 51 0.28 15.64 -13.95
C ALA A 51 0.45 16.28 -15.34
N ALA A 52 0.69 15.48 -16.38
CA ALA A 52 0.79 15.93 -17.77
C ALA A 52 -0.56 16.00 -18.50
N ALA A 53 -1.65 15.52 -17.89
CA ALA A 53 -2.95 15.32 -18.52
C ALA A 53 -3.75 16.61 -18.79
N THR A 54 -3.18 17.79 -18.51
CA THR A 54 -3.88 19.08 -18.42
C THR A 54 -4.73 19.45 -19.65
N LEU A 55 -4.48 18.87 -20.83
CA LEU A 55 -5.19 19.19 -22.09
C LEU A 55 -5.46 17.99 -23.04
N GLY A 56 -5.35 16.73 -22.61
CA GLY A 56 -5.34 15.61 -23.58
C GLY A 56 -6.05 14.30 -23.21
N LEU A 57 -5.73 13.70 -22.05
CA LEU A 57 -6.28 12.40 -21.65
C LEU A 57 -7.06 12.55 -20.34
N THR A 58 -8.22 11.91 -20.27
CA THR A 58 -8.99 11.81 -19.03
C THR A 58 -8.30 10.88 -18.02
N CYS A 59 -8.55 11.09 -16.72
CA CYS A 59 -8.07 10.20 -15.66
C CYS A 59 -8.45 8.72 -15.89
N CYS A 60 -9.61 8.49 -16.51
CA CYS A 60 -10.11 7.16 -16.85
C CYS A 60 -9.24 6.49 -17.92
N GLU A 61 -8.91 7.20 -18.99
CA GLU A 61 -8.05 6.68 -20.07
C GLU A 61 -6.63 6.36 -19.56
N ILE A 62 -6.08 7.21 -18.69
CA ILE A 62 -4.77 6.97 -18.07
C ILE A 62 -4.81 5.71 -17.19
N GLU A 63 -5.87 5.51 -16.41
CA GLU A 63 -6.04 4.28 -15.62
C GLU A 63 -6.15 3.06 -16.54
N GLN A 64 -6.92 3.15 -17.62
CA GLN A 64 -7.09 2.05 -18.57
C GLN A 64 -5.77 1.67 -19.26
N GLN A 65 -4.96 2.66 -19.66
CA GLN A 65 -3.64 2.42 -20.23
C GLN A 65 -2.69 1.72 -19.24
N GLU A 66 -2.67 2.16 -17.98
CA GLU A 66 -1.87 1.51 -16.95
C GLU A 66 -2.38 0.08 -16.67
N LEU A 67 -3.69 -0.12 -16.66
CA LEU A 67 -4.31 -1.42 -16.44
C LEU A 67 -3.97 -2.41 -17.56
N VAL A 68 -4.05 -2.00 -18.83
CA VAL A 68 -3.61 -2.81 -19.98
C VAL A 68 -2.13 -3.18 -19.85
N ARG A 69 -1.27 -2.23 -19.48
CA ARG A 69 0.16 -2.48 -19.27
C ARG A 69 0.40 -3.52 -18.17
N TRP A 70 -0.21 -3.35 -17.00
CA TRP A 70 0.01 -4.27 -15.88
C TRP A 70 -0.61 -5.64 -16.12
N ARG A 71 -1.69 -5.75 -16.91
CA ARG A 71 -2.20 -7.05 -17.38
C ARG A 71 -1.17 -7.80 -18.23
N ARG A 72 -0.48 -7.11 -19.15
CA ARG A 72 0.61 -7.72 -19.93
C ARG A 72 1.75 -8.23 -19.04
N GLU A 73 2.13 -7.46 -18.03
CA GLU A 73 3.14 -7.89 -17.05
C GLU A 73 2.69 -9.12 -16.25
N VAL A 74 1.41 -9.23 -15.90
CA VAL A 74 0.89 -10.44 -15.27
C VAL A 74 1.05 -11.64 -16.21
N VAL A 75 0.72 -11.51 -17.50
CA VAL A 75 0.90 -12.61 -18.47
C VAL A 75 2.35 -13.10 -18.50
N VAL A 76 3.33 -12.19 -18.52
CA VAL A 76 4.76 -12.55 -18.49
C VAL A 76 5.10 -13.36 -17.24
N VAL A 77 4.60 -12.93 -16.07
CA VAL A 77 4.83 -13.62 -14.80
C VAL A 77 4.14 -14.99 -14.77
N LEU A 78 2.91 -15.10 -15.24
CA LEU A 78 2.19 -16.37 -15.28
C LEU A 78 2.89 -17.38 -16.21
N GLN A 79 3.40 -16.90 -17.35
CA GLN A 79 4.16 -17.70 -18.31
C GLN A 79 5.50 -18.16 -17.73
N SER A 80 6.24 -17.26 -17.07
CA SER A 80 7.51 -17.63 -16.44
C SER A 80 7.30 -18.68 -15.36
N ALA A 81 6.23 -18.56 -14.56
CA ALA A 81 5.84 -19.49 -13.50
C ALA A 81 5.17 -20.78 -13.99
N LYS A 82 4.94 -20.93 -15.31
CA LYS A 82 4.29 -22.10 -15.94
C LYS A 82 2.93 -22.45 -15.31
N LEU A 83 2.13 -21.44 -14.99
CA LEU A 83 0.84 -21.66 -14.32
C LEU A 83 -0.24 -22.17 -15.30
N PRO A 84 -1.22 -22.99 -14.82
CA PRO A 84 -2.19 -23.68 -15.69
C PRO A 84 -2.98 -22.78 -16.64
N MET A 85 -3.31 -21.55 -16.22
CA MET A 85 -4.06 -20.58 -17.02
C MET A 85 -3.34 -20.21 -18.31
N CYS A 86 -2.00 -20.27 -18.38
CA CYS A 86 -1.28 -19.92 -19.60
C CYS A 86 -1.62 -20.86 -20.75
N GLU A 87 -1.82 -22.14 -20.47
CA GLU A 87 -2.19 -23.11 -21.51
C GLU A 87 -3.63 -22.89 -21.98
N GLN A 88 -4.55 -22.69 -21.03
CA GLN A 88 -5.95 -22.36 -21.35
C GLN A 88 -6.07 -21.04 -22.14
N ASN A 89 -5.23 -20.07 -21.80
CA ASN A 89 -5.19 -18.78 -22.48
C ASN A 89 -4.74 -18.89 -23.94
N ARG A 90 -3.85 -19.84 -24.27
CA ARG A 90 -3.42 -20.10 -25.65
C ARG A 90 -4.52 -20.73 -26.50
N LEU A 91 -5.41 -21.50 -25.87
CA LEU A 91 -6.54 -22.16 -26.52
C LEU A 91 -7.75 -21.22 -26.70
N ALA A 92 -7.79 -20.10 -25.96
CA ALA A 92 -8.88 -19.14 -26.02
C ALA A 92 -8.82 -18.29 -27.31
N SER A 93 -9.98 -18.04 -27.93
CA SER A 93 -10.08 -17.13 -29.09
C SER A 93 -9.71 -15.68 -28.75
N HIS A 94 -9.83 -15.29 -27.48
CA HIS A 94 -9.58 -13.93 -26.99
C HIS A 94 -8.69 -13.97 -25.73
N PRO A 95 -7.37 -14.17 -25.87
CA PRO A 95 -6.47 -14.36 -24.74
C PRO A 95 -6.45 -13.15 -23.78
N ASP A 96 -6.45 -11.93 -24.31
CA ASP A 96 -6.44 -10.72 -23.46
C ASP A 96 -7.69 -10.60 -22.59
N ALA A 97 -8.85 -11.02 -23.12
CA ALA A 97 -10.11 -11.01 -22.39
C ALA A 97 -10.15 -12.10 -21.30
N ALA A 98 -9.58 -13.28 -21.56
CA ALA A 98 -9.50 -14.35 -20.60
C ALA A 98 -8.61 -13.98 -19.40
N ILE A 99 -7.46 -13.35 -19.65
CA ILE A 99 -6.59 -12.81 -18.59
C ILE A 99 -7.28 -11.69 -17.81
N ALA A 100 -7.98 -10.79 -18.51
CA ALA A 100 -8.77 -9.75 -17.85
C ALA A 100 -9.82 -10.33 -16.91
N ALA A 101 -10.50 -11.40 -17.32
CA ALA A 101 -11.48 -12.11 -16.50
C ALA A 101 -10.83 -12.79 -15.28
N ALA A 102 -9.66 -13.42 -15.46
CA ALA A 102 -8.92 -14.09 -14.39
C ALA A 102 -8.46 -13.10 -13.29
N ILE A 103 -8.01 -11.91 -13.69
CA ILE A 103 -7.58 -10.83 -12.78
C ILE A 103 -8.79 -10.14 -12.13
N GLY A 104 -9.94 -10.11 -12.81
CA GLY A 104 -11.17 -9.47 -12.35
C GLY A 104 -11.08 -7.94 -12.32
N ALA A 105 -11.79 -7.31 -11.38
CA ALA A 105 -11.92 -5.85 -11.25
C ALA A 105 -10.74 -5.16 -10.53
N ALA A 106 -9.55 -5.76 -10.54
CA ALA A 106 -8.38 -5.19 -9.86
C ALA A 106 -7.90 -3.91 -10.56
N ARG A 107 -7.66 -2.85 -9.77
CA ARG A 107 -7.09 -1.58 -10.25
C ARG A 107 -5.64 -1.74 -10.68
N ALA A 108 -5.15 -0.86 -11.56
CA ALA A 108 -3.77 -0.94 -12.07
C ALA A 108 -2.73 -0.89 -10.94
N THR A 109 -2.96 -0.07 -9.93
CA THR A 109 -2.08 0.05 -8.74
C THR A 109 -2.04 -1.23 -7.91
N THR A 110 -3.18 -1.92 -7.78
CA THR A 110 -3.26 -3.21 -7.09
C THR A 110 -2.47 -4.27 -7.85
N ILE A 111 -2.71 -4.40 -9.16
CA ILE A 111 -2.00 -5.37 -10.02
C ILE A 111 -0.50 -5.12 -9.93
N ARG A 112 -0.08 -3.85 -10.08
CA ARG A 112 1.32 -3.44 -9.92
C ARG A 112 1.93 -3.91 -8.61
N SER A 113 1.27 -3.63 -7.48
CA SER A 113 1.77 -4.02 -6.17
C SER A 113 1.94 -5.54 -6.06
N ARG A 114 0.97 -6.32 -6.54
CA ARG A 114 1.05 -7.78 -6.55
C ARG A 114 2.19 -8.27 -7.44
N VAL A 115 2.31 -7.77 -8.66
CA VAL A 115 3.41 -8.14 -9.58
C VAL A 115 4.78 -7.83 -8.97
N HIS A 116 4.97 -6.66 -8.34
CA HIS A 116 6.24 -6.32 -7.71
C HIS A 116 6.59 -7.24 -6.55
N GLU A 117 5.63 -7.52 -5.66
CA GLU A 117 5.86 -8.43 -4.53
C GLU A 117 6.14 -9.86 -5.02
N TRP A 118 5.46 -10.31 -6.07
CA TRP A 118 5.74 -11.60 -6.69
C TRP A 118 7.16 -11.66 -7.27
N LYS A 119 7.55 -10.67 -8.08
CA LYS A 119 8.90 -10.61 -8.68
C LYS A 119 10.02 -10.53 -7.62
N ARG A 120 9.72 -10.05 -6.40
CA ARG A 120 10.65 -10.10 -5.27
C ARG A 120 10.80 -11.54 -4.77
N ALA A 121 9.68 -12.23 -4.53
CA ALA A 121 9.67 -13.62 -4.07
C ALA A 121 10.23 -14.60 -5.13
N GLU A 122 9.96 -14.36 -6.41
CA GLU A 122 10.46 -15.13 -7.56
C GLU A 122 11.99 -15.27 -7.54
N ARG A 123 12.73 -14.24 -7.10
CA ARG A 123 14.20 -14.31 -7.02
C ARG A 123 14.65 -15.35 -5.99
N HIS A 124 13.96 -15.41 -4.86
CA HIS A 124 14.23 -16.41 -3.84
C HIS A 124 13.82 -17.80 -4.31
N PHE A 125 12.65 -17.95 -4.94
CA PHE A 125 12.22 -19.24 -5.53
C PHE A 125 13.23 -19.74 -6.54
N HIS A 126 13.68 -18.87 -7.44
CA HIS A 126 14.67 -19.21 -8.45
C HIS A 126 16.01 -19.59 -7.83
N ALA A 127 16.43 -18.93 -6.76
CA ALA A 127 17.66 -19.27 -6.06
C ALA A 127 17.64 -20.66 -5.41
N ILE A 128 16.47 -21.10 -4.90
CA ILE A 128 16.34 -22.39 -4.19
C ILE A 128 15.99 -23.54 -5.12
N THR A 129 15.08 -23.35 -6.06
CA THR A 129 14.50 -24.44 -6.87
C THR A 129 14.80 -24.33 -8.36
N ALA A 130 15.48 -23.28 -8.82
CA ALA A 130 15.60 -22.92 -10.24
C ALA A 130 14.24 -22.73 -10.97
N HIS A 131 13.15 -22.58 -10.21
CA HIS A 131 11.82 -22.25 -10.72
C HIS A 131 11.41 -20.85 -10.26
N THR A 132 10.65 -20.16 -11.09
CA THR A 132 10.16 -18.78 -10.87
C THR A 132 8.93 -18.70 -9.95
N GLY A 133 8.34 -19.85 -9.61
CA GLY A 133 7.26 -19.99 -8.64
C GLY A 133 7.60 -21.03 -7.56
N PRO A 134 6.86 -21.04 -6.44
CA PRO A 134 7.09 -22.04 -5.40
C PRO A 134 6.69 -23.43 -5.93
N THR A 135 7.61 -24.38 -5.92
CA THR A 135 7.34 -25.77 -6.32
C THR A 135 6.65 -26.57 -5.20
N ARG A 136 6.90 -26.18 -3.95
CA ARG A 136 6.39 -26.81 -2.74
C ARG A 136 6.13 -25.76 -1.68
N VAL A 137 5.19 -26.03 -0.77
CA VAL A 137 4.86 -25.13 0.33
C VAL A 137 6.08 -24.74 1.18
N GLY A 138 7.03 -25.66 1.37
CA GLY A 138 8.26 -25.41 2.12
C GLY A 138 9.06 -24.21 1.60
N VAL A 139 9.18 -24.05 0.28
CA VAL A 139 9.92 -22.94 -0.34
C VAL A 139 9.26 -21.59 -0.03
N LEU A 140 7.92 -21.57 0.02
CA LEU A 140 7.19 -20.37 0.41
C LEU A 140 7.36 -20.05 1.91
N LEU A 141 7.41 -21.07 2.76
CA LEU A 141 7.66 -20.91 4.19
C LEU A 141 9.10 -20.46 4.47
N ASP A 142 10.07 -21.01 3.76
CA ASP A 142 11.48 -20.62 3.82
C ASP A 142 11.63 -19.13 3.45
N TYR A 143 10.92 -18.68 2.40
CA TYR A 143 10.88 -17.26 2.04
C TYR A 143 10.32 -16.35 3.15
N PHE A 144 9.25 -16.77 3.83
CA PHE A 144 8.73 -16.03 4.99
C PHE A 144 9.74 -15.99 6.13
N HIS A 145 10.46 -17.09 6.35
CA HIS A 145 11.50 -17.15 7.37
C HIS A 145 12.67 -16.22 7.06
N GLU A 146 13.14 -16.16 5.82
CA GLU A 146 14.18 -15.21 5.41
C GLU A 146 13.72 -13.76 5.56
N CYS A 147 12.48 -13.45 5.16
CA CYS A 147 11.90 -12.12 5.38
C CYS A 147 11.83 -11.73 6.86
N ARG A 148 11.82 -12.71 7.78
CA ARG A 148 11.86 -12.50 9.24
C ARG A 148 13.25 -12.21 9.76
N LEU A 149 14.28 -12.78 9.15
CA LEU A 149 15.68 -12.51 9.51
C LEU A 149 16.09 -11.09 9.13
N GLU A 150 15.52 -10.56 8.05
CA GLU A 150 15.66 -9.15 7.68
C GLU A 150 14.66 -8.26 8.44
N PRO A 151 15.05 -7.05 8.89
CA PRO A 151 14.10 -6.11 9.47
C PRO A 151 13.10 -5.66 8.39
N CYS A 152 11.89 -6.22 8.41
CA CYS A 152 10.82 -5.89 7.48
C CYS A 152 9.61 -5.25 8.19
N ALA A 153 8.79 -4.50 7.43
CA ALA A 153 7.59 -3.88 7.98
C ALA A 153 6.49 -4.91 8.23
N ARG A 154 5.63 -4.70 9.24
CA ARG A 154 4.50 -5.58 9.58
C ARG A 154 3.55 -5.91 8.43
N SER A 155 3.49 -5.08 7.40
CA SER A 155 2.62 -5.27 6.24
C SER A 155 3.20 -6.22 5.18
N VAL A 156 4.49 -6.51 5.23
CA VAL A 156 5.20 -7.35 4.24
C VAL A 156 4.65 -8.78 4.19
N PRO A 157 4.44 -9.49 5.31
CA PRO A 157 3.96 -10.89 5.27
C PRO A 157 2.58 -10.99 4.59
N SER A 158 1.70 -10.06 4.96
CA SER A 158 0.38 -9.91 4.35
C SER A 158 0.45 -9.53 2.87
N ALA A 159 1.43 -8.73 2.45
CA ALA A 159 1.61 -8.33 1.06
C ALA A 159 2.06 -9.51 0.18
N ILE A 160 3.01 -10.32 0.69
CA ILE A 160 3.48 -11.54 0.04
C ILE A 160 2.32 -12.52 -0.11
N LEU A 161 1.58 -12.83 0.96
CA LEU A 161 0.44 -13.76 0.89
C LEU A 161 -0.63 -13.31 -0.11
N LYS A 162 -0.97 -12.02 -0.11
CA LYS A 162 -1.92 -11.45 -1.08
C LYS A 162 -1.40 -11.53 -2.51
N SER A 163 -0.08 -11.40 -2.70
CA SER A 163 0.56 -11.55 -4.01
C SER A 163 0.49 -12.99 -4.50
N SER A 164 0.89 -13.96 -3.67
CA SER A 164 0.81 -15.38 -4.01
C SER A 164 -0.61 -15.81 -4.31
N SER A 165 -1.58 -15.41 -3.48
CA SER A 165 -3.01 -15.69 -3.71
C SER A 165 -3.53 -15.07 -5.01
N PHE A 166 -3.08 -13.85 -5.33
CA PHE A 166 -3.43 -13.18 -6.58
C PHE A 166 -2.89 -13.93 -7.80
N MET A 167 -1.63 -14.38 -7.77
CA MET A 167 -1.02 -15.12 -8.88
C MET A 167 -1.59 -16.53 -9.02
N GLU A 168 -1.86 -17.23 -7.92
CA GLU A 168 -2.52 -18.53 -7.94
C GLU A 168 -3.93 -18.45 -8.56
N LYS A 169 -4.71 -17.42 -8.17
CA LYS A 169 -6.04 -17.18 -8.72
C LYS A 169 -5.97 -16.80 -10.20
N ALA A 170 -5.15 -15.82 -10.56
CA ALA A 170 -4.99 -15.37 -11.94
C ALA A 170 -4.37 -16.45 -12.84
N GLY A 171 -3.53 -17.31 -12.26
CA GLY A 171 -2.91 -18.46 -12.91
C GLY A 171 -3.78 -19.71 -12.98
N GLY A 172 -5.04 -19.65 -12.53
CA GLY A 172 -5.98 -20.76 -12.66
C GLY A 172 -5.63 -21.99 -11.81
N VAL A 173 -4.86 -21.81 -10.73
CA VAL A 173 -4.58 -22.90 -9.78
C VAL A 173 -5.89 -23.24 -9.06
N PRO A 174 -6.32 -24.52 -9.03
CA PRO A 174 -7.54 -24.91 -8.34
C PRO A 174 -7.37 -24.73 -6.84
N GLU A 175 -8.45 -24.43 -6.12
CA GLU A 175 -8.37 -23.98 -4.73
C GLU A 175 -7.69 -25.00 -3.79
N GLN A 176 -7.88 -26.30 -4.03
CA GLN A 176 -7.23 -27.36 -3.26
C GLN A 176 -5.70 -27.38 -3.39
N ASP A 177 -5.15 -26.88 -4.49
CA ASP A 177 -3.70 -26.91 -4.77
C ASP A 177 -3.03 -25.56 -4.44
N ARG A 178 -3.79 -24.58 -3.93
CA ARG A 178 -3.29 -23.24 -3.60
C ARG A 178 -2.55 -23.24 -2.27
N PHE A 179 -1.27 -22.86 -2.30
CA PHE A 179 -0.48 -22.69 -1.09
C PHE A 179 -0.99 -21.51 -0.25
N SER A 180 -1.55 -20.46 -0.87
CA SER A 180 -2.10 -19.31 -0.12
C SER A 180 -3.32 -19.64 0.75
N VAL A 181 -4.00 -20.76 0.47
CA VAL A 181 -5.19 -21.21 1.24
C VAL A 181 -4.78 -22.14 2.37
N MET A 182 -3.63 -22.81 2.27
CA MET A 182 -3.16 -23.77 3.26
C MET A 182 -3.08 -23.15 4.68
N PRO A 183 -3.63 -23.81 5.71
CA PRO A 183 -3.63 -23.29 7.09
C PRO A 183 -2.24 -22.97 7.60
N VAL A 184 -1.23 -23.79 7.28
CA VAL A 184 0.15 -23.57 7.73
C VAL A 184 0.69 -22.22 7.26
N VAL A 185 0.47 -21.86 5.98
CA VAL A 185 0.94 -20.59 5.41
C VAL A 185 0.23 -19.42 6.07
N ARG A 186 -1.08 -19.50 6.24
CA ARG A 186 -1.87 -18.45 6.89
C ARG A 186 -1.46 -18.26 8.35
N ASN A 187 -1.25 -19.35 9.08
CA ASN A 187 -0.82 -19.32 10.47
C ASN A 187 0.57 -18.71 10.60
N THR A 188 1.52 -19.07 9.72
CA THR A 188 2.85 -18.43 9.67
C THR A 188 2.75 -16.93 9.45
N VAL A 189 1.93 -16.48 8.50
CA VAL A 189 1.74 -15.04 8.24
C VAL A 189 1.12 -14.32 9.44
N ASN A 190 0.15 -14.94 10.12
CA ASN A 190 -0.48 -14.37 11.30
C ASN A 190 0.52 -14.25 12.46
N GLN A 191 1.27 -15.32 12.75
CA GLN A 191 2.32 -15.31 13.77
C GLN A 191 3.37 -14.25 13.48
N PHE A 192 3.84 -14.20 12.23
CA PHE A 192 4.87 -13.26 11.84
C PHE A 192 4.39 -11.81 11.89
N THR A 193 3.12 -11.55 11.52
CA THR A 193 2.51 -10.22 11.66
C THR A 193 2.41 -9.81 13.13
N MET A 194 1.98 -10.72 14.01
CA MET A 194 1.86 -10.47 15.45
C MET A 194 3.21 -10.12 16.08
N GLU A 195 4.27 -10.85 15.73
CA GLU A 195 5.63 -10.57 16.21
C GLU A 195 6.13 -9.20 15.76
N LEU A 196 5.89 -8.83 14.49
CA LEU A 196 6.27 -7.51 13.96
C LEU A 196 5.43 -6.38 14.54
N GLU A 197 4.22 -6.65 15.04
CA GLU A 197 3.37 -5.65 15.68
C GLU A 197 3.87 -5.25 17.07
N MET A 198 4.48 -6.16 17.82
CA MET A 198 4.99 -5.85 19.18
C MET A 198 6.05 -4.75 19.20
N GLY A 199 6.81 -4.59 18.11
CA GLY A 199 7.84 -3.55 17.97
C GLY A 199 7.48 -2.42 17.00
N ALA A 200 6.25 -2.40 16.46
CA ALA A 200 5.88 -1.44 15.44
C ALA A 200 5.64 -0.03 16.03
N PRO A 201 6.14 1.04 15.39
CA PRO A 201 5.80 2.40 15.81
C PRO A 201 4.28 2.63 15.72
N PRO A 202 3.72 3.46 16.61
CA PRO A 202 2.28 3.73 16.63
C PRO A 202 1.83 4.23 15.27
N THR A 203 0.68 3.73 14.80
CA THR A 203 0.13 4.14 13.50
C THR A 203 -0.20 5.63 13.58
N ARG A 204 0.52 6.46 12.83
CA ARG A 204 0.17 7.87 12.65
C ARG A 204 -1.18 7.95 11.96
N LYS A 205 -2.24 8.23 12.72
CA LYS A 205 -3.57 8.48 12.17
C LYS A 205 -3.52 9.83 11.44
N ALA A 206 -4.22 9.91 10.30
CA ALA A 206 -4.39 11.18 9.63
C ALA A 206 -5.10 12.15 10.59
N PRO A 207 -4.66 13.42 10.68
CA PRO A 207 -5.40 14.45 11.43
C PRO A 207 -6.85 14.48 10.95
N LEU A 208 -7.80 14.59 11.87
CA LEU A 208 -9.22 14.67 11.56
C LEU A 208 -9.56 16.07 11.02
N LEU A 209 -9.00 16.41 9.86
CA LEU A 209 -9.17 17.72 9.21
C LEU A 209 -10.65 18.11 9.07
N PRO A 210 -11.58 17.22 8.66
CA PRO A 210 -12.99 17.58 8.58
C PRO A 210 -13.56 18.04 9.93
N VAL A 211 -13.22 17.34 11.01
CA VAL A 211 -13.65 17.69 12.37
C VAL A 211 -13.04 19.02 12.79
N ALA A 212 -11.75 19.22 12.52
CA ALA A 212 -11.09 20.49 12.80
C ALA A 212 -11.75 21.66 12.06
N THR A 213 -12.10 21.49 10.77
CA THR A 213 -12.85 22.52 10.01
C THR A 213 -14.23 22.78 10.60
N VAL A 214 -15.00 21.75 10.97
CA VAL A 214 -16.32 21.94 11.60
C VAL A 214 -16.15 22.72 12.91
N CYS A 215 -15.23 22.31 13.78
CA CYS A 215 -14.95 23.04 15.03
C CYS A 215 -14.52 24.50 14.79
N SER A 216 -13.72 24.78 13.76
CA SER A 216 -13.35 26.16 13.42
C SER A 216 -14.52 27.00 12.93
N LEU A 217 -15.49 26.40 12.24
CA LEU A 217 -16.69 27.09 11.77
C LEU A 217 -17.71 27.33 12.90
N GLU A 218 -17.79 26.44 13.89
CA GLU A 218 -18.67 26.61 15.06
C GLU A 218 -18.15 27.67 16.06
N LEU A 219 -16.85 27.99 16.01
CA LEU A 219 -16.21 28.96 16.91
C LEU A 219 -16.07 30.37 16.30
N ALA A 220 -16.48 30.57 15.05
CA ALA A 220 -16.44 31.84 14.32
C ALA A 220 -17.79 32.56 14.37
#